data_AF-A0A954BLP8-F1
#
_entry.id   AF-A0A954BLP8-F1
#
_cell.length_a   1.000
_cell.length_b   1.000
_cell.length_c   1.000
_cell.angle_alpha   90.00
_cell.angle_beta   90.00
_cell.angle_gamma   90.00
#
_symmetry.space_group_name_H-M   'P 1'
#
loop_
_entity.id
_entity.type
_entity.pdbx_description
1 polymer ?
#
loop_
_entity_poly.entity_id
_entity_poly.type
_entity_poly.pdbx_seq_one_letter_code
_entity_poly.pdbx_strand_id
1 'polypeptide(L)' 'MPYSDLPLPPGALLGPEAAAEDLYQAGLACAAGIDADIDLVSAHKWFNLAAARGHDDAKVQRQEMADLLSS' A
#
# COMPACT_ATOMS: atom_id res chain seq x y z
N MET A 1 3.20 -0.61 -28.76
CA MET A 1 3.38 0.47 -27.76
C MET A 1 3.84 -0.21 -26.47
N PRO A 2 5.00 0.15 -25.90
CA PRO A 2 5.67 -0.63 -24.84
C PRO A 2 5.22 -0.32 -23.39
N TYR A 3 4.09 0.37 -23.17
CA TYR A 3 3.62 0.74 -21.82
C TYR A 3 2.55 -0.20 -21.25
N SER A 4 2.19 -1.26 -21.96
CA SER A 4 1.06 -2.14 -21.59
C SER A 4 1.37 -3.14 -20.47
N ASP A 5 2.61 -3.19 -19.99
CA ASP A 5 3.09 -4.20 -19.03
C ASP A 5 3.67 -3.57 -17.76
N LEU A 6 3.43 -2.27 -17.51
CA LEU A 6 3.74 -1.71 -16.19
C LEU A 6 2.74 -2.31 -15.20
N PRO A 7 3.18 -3.12 -14.24
CA PRO A 7 2.27 -3.62 -13.22
C PRO A 7 1.67 -2.42 -12.50
N LEU A 8 0.36 -2.28 -12.62
CA LEU A 8 -0.36 -1.26 -11.89
C LEU A 8 -0.10 -1.50 -10.40
N PRO A 9 0.37 -0.50 -9.65
CA PRO A 9 0.63 -0.71 -8.23
C PRO A 9 -0.67 -1.17 -7.58
N PRO A 10 -0.62 -2.20 -6.72
CA PRO A 10 -1.81 -2.67 -6.04
C PRO A 10 -2.37 -1.49 -5.24
N GLY A 11 -3.62 -1.13 -5.54
CA GLY A 11 -4.24 0.09 -5.03
C GLY A 11 -4.46 1.21 -6.05
N ALA A 12 -3.90 1.14 -7.27
CA ALA A 12 -4.08 2.19 -8.29
C ALA A 12 -5.55 2.46 -8.67
N LEU A 13 -6.42 1.46 -8.50
CA LEU A 13 -7.86 1.56 -8.73
C LEU A 13 -8.65 1.92 -7.46
N LEU A 14 -7.99 1.96 -6.29
CA LEU A 14 -8.63 2.31 -5.03
C LEU A 14 -8.84 3.82 -4.96
N GLY A 15 -10.10 4.19 -5.07
CA GLY A 15 -10.53 5.58 -4.98
C GLY A 15 -10.65 6.09 -3.53
N PRO A 16 -11.05 7.36 -3.38
CA PRO A 16 -11.35 7.98 -2.09
C PRO A 16 -12.53 7.34 -1.33
N GLU A 17 -13.23 6.37 -1.93
CA GLU A 17 -14.33 5.61 -1.32
C GLU A 17 -13.96 4.16 -0.97
N ALA A 18 -12.72 3.72 -1.23
CA ALA A 18 -12.29 2.34 -0.92
C ALA A 18 -12.51 1.98 0.57
N ALA A 19 -12.68 0.70 0.93
CA ALA A 19 -12.71 0.36 2.34
C ALA A 19 -11.32 0.50 2.96
N ALA A 20 -11.26 0.64 4.28
CA ALA A 20 -9.99 0.64 5.01
C ALA A 20 -9.23 -0.68 4.80
N GLU A 21 -9.97 -1.79 4.68
CA GLU A 21 -9.45 -3.13 4.33
C GLU A 21 -8.82 -3.15 2.93
N ASP A 22 -9.50 -2.66 1.89
CA ASP A 22 -8.95 -2.65 0.52
C ASP A 22 -7.62 -1.90 0.46
N LEU A 23 -7.54 -0.76 1.13
CA LEU A 23 -6.33 0.04 1.26
C LEU A 23 -5.24 -0.71 2.02
N TYR A 24 -5.60 -1.44 3.07
CA TYR A 24 -4.67 -2.26 3.83
C TYR A 24 -4.11 -3.40 2.96
N GLN A 25 -4.94 -4.09 2.18
CA GLN A 25 -4.51 -5.13 1.25
C GLN A 25 -3.60 -4.59 0.14
N ALA A 26 -3.89 -3.39 -0.40
CA ALA A 26 -3.01 -2.72 -1.36
C ALA A 26 -1.63 -2.41 -0.77
N GLY A 27 -1.60 -1.96 0.49
CA GLY A 27 -0.36 -1.74 1.23
C GLY A 27 0.46 -3.03 1.38
N LEU A 28 -0.19 -4.13 1.74
CA LEU A 28 0.45 -5.45 1.86
C LEU A 28 1.02 -5.94 0.53
N ALA A 29 0.27 -5.79 -0.56
CA ALA A 29 0.73 -6.22 -1.88
C ALA A 29 1.92 -5.39 -2.38
N CYS A 30 1.96 -4.07 -2.09
CA CYS A 30 3.13 -3.22 -2.35
C CYS A 30 4.35 -3.64 -1.50
N ALA A 31 4.15 -3.96 -0.23
CA ALA A 31 5.23 -4.38 0.68
C ALA A 31 5.77 -5.78 0.36
N ALA A 32 4.91 -6.67 -0.15
CA ALA A 32 5.27 -8.03 -0.52
C ALA A 32 5.86 -8.14 -1.93
N GLY A 33 5.76 -7.10 -2.76
CA GLY A 33 6.18 -7.15 -4.16
C GLY A 33 5.34 -8.13 -5.00
N ILE A 34 4.04 -8.21 -4.72
CA ILE A 34 3.13 -9.06 -5.49
C ILE A 34 2.77 -8.31 -6.76
N ASP A 35 3.04 -8.92 -7.92
CA ASP A 35 2.88 -8.36 -9.26
C ASP A 35 3.78 -7.15 -9.60
N ALA A 36 4.55 -6.58 -8.65
CA ALA A 36 5.45 -5.44 -8.88
C ALA A 36 6.71 -5.50 -7.99
N ASP A 37 7.67 -4.60 -8.22
CA ASP A 37 8.83 -4.42 -7.32
C ASP A 37 8.39 -3.96 -5.92
N ILE A 38 9.16 -4.29 -4.89
CA ILE A 38 8.83 -3.95 -3.51
C ILE A 38 8.91 -2.42 -3.35
N ASP A 39 7.75 -1.79 -3.16
CA ASP A 39 7.66 -0.34 -2.97
C ASP A 39 7.10 -0.01 -1.59
N LEU A 40 8.01 0.06 -0.61
CA LEU A 40 7.68 0.39 0.78
C LEU A 40 7.08 1.80 0.91
N VAL A 41 7.40 2.71 -0.01
CA VAL A 41 6.86 4.08 -0.04
C VAL A 41 5.36 4.06 -0.36
N SER A 42 4.93 3.32 -1.38
CA SER A 42 3.52 3.15 -1.72
C SER A 42 2.79 2.34 -0.67
N ALA A 43 3.43 1.28 -0.13
CA ALA A 43 2.87 0.53 0.99
C ALA A 43 2.54 1.45 2.18
N HIS A 44 3.49 2.30 2.57
CA HIS A 44 3.30 3.26 3.67
C HIS A 44 2.15 4.25 3.41
N LYS A 45 1.99 4.73 2.16
CA LYS A 45 0.87 5.62 1.78
C LYS A 45 -0.48 4.93 1.96
N TRP A 46 -0.60 3.68 1.50
CA TRP A 46 -1.82 2.91 1.61
C TRP A 46 -2.17 2.58 3.06
N PHE A 47 -1.19 2.18 3.87
CA PHE A 47 -1.40 1.97 5.30
C PHE A 47 -1.78 3.24 6.04
N ASN A 48 -1.21 4.40 5.68
CA ASN A 48 -1.63 5.68 6.24
C ASN A 48 -3.11 5.98 5.93
N LEU A 49 -3.56 5.73 4.69
CA LEU A 49 -4.94 5.97 4.31
C LEU A 49 -5.91 4.98 4.97
N ALA A 50 -5.52 3.71 5.08
CA ALA A 50 -6.27 2.68 5.81
C ALA A 50 -6.40 3.02 7.31
N ALA A 51 -5.31 3.44 7.93
CA ALA A 51 -5.27 3.89 9.32
C ALA A 51 -6.17 5.11 9.55
N ALA A 52 -6.16 6.07 8.62
CA ALA A 52 -7.03 7.25 8.67
C ALA A 52 -8.52 6.89 8.57
N ARG A 53 -8.86 5.76 7.96
CA ARG A 53 -10.23 5.21 7.92
C ARG A 53 -10.58 4.32 9.12
N GLY A 54 -9.68 4.17 10.09
CA GLY A 54 -9.93 3.42 11.33
C GLY A 54 -9.45 1.97 11.32
N HIS A 55 -8.61 1.56 10.37
CA HIS A 55 -8.01 0.23 10.39
C HIS A 55 -6.86 0.19 11.40
N ASP A 56 -7.03 -0.52 12.51
CA ASP A 56 -6.03 -0.55 13.58
C ASP A 56 -4.75 -1.28 13.17
N ASP A 57 -4.84 -2.42 12.46
CA ASP A 57 -3.66 -3.13 11.95
C ASP A 57 -2.85 -2.28 10.97
N ALA A 58 -3.50 -1.38 10.21
CA ALA A 58 -2.80 -0.51 9.29
C ALA A 58 -1.91 0.51 10.03
N LYS A 59 -2.24 0.88 11.27
CA LYS A 59 -1.39 1.75 12.09
C LYS A 59 -0.08 1.06 12.47
N VAL A 60 -0.18 -0.22 12.84
CA VAL A 60 0.98 -1.06 13.18
C VAL A 60 1.85 -1.23 11.94
N GLN A 61 1.25 -1.64 10.82
CA GLN A 61 1.99 -1.89 9.58
C GLN A 61 2.61 -0.60 9.04
N ARG A 62 1.92 0.54 9.14
CA ARG A 62 2.49 1.85 8.81
C ARG A 62 3.77 2.13 9.59
N GLN A 63 3.77 1.85 10.90
CA GLN A 63 4.92 2.13 11.77
C GLN A 63 6.11 1.24 11.42
N GLU A 64 5.87 -0.06 11.19
CA GLU A 64 6.89 -1.01 10.72
C GLU A 64 7.50 -0.55 9.39
N MET A 65 6.66 -0.14 8.43
CA MET A 65 7.15 0.38 7.15
C MET A 65 7.96 1.66 7.31
N ALA A 66 7.60 2.55 8.24
CA ALA A 66 8.33 3.77 8.51
C ALA A 66 9.72 3.49 9.08
N ASP A 67 9.83 2.48 9.95
CA ASP A 67 11.09 2.05 10.54
C ASP A 67 12.03 1.50 9.45
N LEU A 68 11.50 0.60 8.60
CA LEU A 68 12.22 0.04 7.44
C LEU A 68 12.67 1.10 6.44
N LEU A 69 11.86 2.13 6.18
CA LEU A 69 12.20 3.23 5.28
C LEU A 69 13.26 4.18 5.87
N SER A 70 13.38 4.22 7.20
CA SER A 70 14.33 5.09 7.91
C SER A 70 15.68 4.43 8.20
N SER A 71 15.81 3.12 7.94
CA SER A 71 16.99 2.30 8.22
C SER A 71 17.95 2.15 7.05
#